data_AF-A0A2D8I5L3-F1
#
_entry.id   AF-A0A2D8I5L3-F1
#
_cell.length_a   1.000
_cell.length_b   1.000
_cell.length_c   1.000
_cell.angle_alpha   90.00
_cell.angle_beta   90.00
_cell.angle_gamma   90.00
#
_symmetry.space_group_name_H-M   'P 1'
#
loop_
_entity.id
_entity.type
_entity.pdbx_description
1 polymer ?
#
loop_
_entity_poly.entity_id
_entity_poly.type
_entity_poly.pdbx_seq_one_letter_code
_entity_poly.pdbx_strand_id
1 'polypeptide(L)'
;MTMHLVGPYMTTTNYKKRKAKKKTAGVLEEERKMEQLLQKVGYVKNSNHRYKMPDYTVSEPLAPTSDYVGNGFKRATKQYTGDELAGIGTLHKSNMVPIRKDSNAAKEIAQMRRN
;
A
#
# COMPACT_ATOMS: atom_id res chain seq x y z
N MET A 1 -26.23 23.59 30.93
CA MET A 1 -25.39 24.29 29.93
C MET A 1 -26.28 25.22 29.13
N THR A 2 -26.50 26.43 29.63
CA THR A 2 -27.29 27.46 28.97
C THR A 2 -26.31 28.52 28.48
N MET A 3 -25.94 28.44 27.20
CA MET A 3 -25.30 29.57 26.53
C MET A 3 -26.36 30.65 26.41
N HIS A 4 -26.44 31.52 27.41
CA HIS A 4 -27.39 32.63 27.41
C HIS A 4 -27.15 33.48 26.15
N LEU A 5 -28.23 33.73 25.41
CA LEU A 5 -28.38 34.66 24.28
C LEU A 5 -28.11 36.11 24.71
N VAL A 6 -26.96 36.37 25.33
CA VAL A 6 -26.65 37.68 25.88
C VAL A 6 -25.83 38.44 24.85
N GLY A 7 -26.29 39.64 24.55
CA GLY A 7 -25.65 40.52 23.58
C GLY A 7 -24.21 40.89 23.96
N PRO A 8 -23.45 41.52 23.03
CA PRO A 8 -22.01 41.80 23.17
C PRO A 8 -21.61 42.57 24.43
N TYR A 9 -22.58 43.20 25.11
CA TYR A 9 -22.41 44.01 26.32
C TYR A 9 -22.01 43.20 27.57
N MET A 10 -22.24 41.88 27.57
CA MET A 10 -21.88 41.00 28.70
C MET A 10 -20.68 40.08 28.40
N THR A 11 -20.05 40.25 27.23
CA THR A 11 -18.82 39.53 26.89
C THR A 11 -17.61 40.42 27.13
N THR A 12 -16.59 39.93 27.85
CA THR A 12 -15.31 40.64 28.04
C THR A 12 -14.38 40.54 26.82
N THR A 13 -14.81 39.87 25.76
CA THR A 13 -14.04 39.67 24.52
C THR A 13 -14.00 40.94 23.67
N ASN A 14 -12.81 41.49 23.44
CA ASN A 14 -12.62 42.69 22.63
C ASN A 14 -12.63 42.36 21.13
N TYR A 15 -13.74 42.65 20.45
CA TYR A 15 -13.90 42.47 19.00
C TYR A 15 -13.30 43.59 18.13
N LYS A 16 -12.65 44.60 18.72
CA LYS A 16 -12.07 45.72 17.95
C LYS A 16 -10.88 45.23 17.11
N LYS A 17 -10.90 45.53 15.81
CA LYS A 17 -9.76 45.29 14.91
C LYS A 17 -8.53 46.03 15.46
N ARG A 18 -7.49 45.29 15.83
CA ARG A 18 -6.23 45.87 16.32
C ARG A 18 -5.48 46.53 15.17
N LYS A 19 -4.82 47.66 15.45
CA LYS A 19 -3.94 48.32 14.47
C LYS A 19 -2.75 47.43 14.14
N ALA A 20 -2.39 47.34 12.86
CA ALA A 20 -1.20 46.63 12.44
C ALA A 20 0.05 47.28 13.06
N LYS A 21 0.95 46.46 13.59
CA LYS A 21 2.24 46.94 14.11
C LYS A 21 3.19 47.26 12.96
N LYS A 22 4.06 48.26 13.16
CA LYS A 22 5.17 48.52 12.23
C LYS A 22 6.11 47.32 12.21
N LYS A 23 6.71 47.06 11.05
CA LYS A 23 7.74 46.02 10.90
C LYS A 23 8.97 46.37 11.75
N THR A 24 9.62 45.37 12.31
CA THR A 24 10.87 45.53 13.06
C THR A 24 12.04 45.78 12.10
N ALA A 25 13.15 46.31 12.61
CA ALA A 25 14.34 46.58 11.80
C ALA A 25 14.86 45.32 11.08
N GLY A 26 14.91 44.17 11.76
CA GLY A 26 15.35 42.91 11.16
C GLY A 26 14.47 42.44 10.00
N VAL A 27 13.14 42.64 10.09
CA VAL A 27 12.23 42.30 8.98
C VAL A 27 12.49 43.19 7.77
N LEU A 28 12.80 44.47 7.98
CA LEU A 28 13.13 45.39 6.89
C LEU A 28 14.47 45.04 6.21
N GLU A 29 15.46 44.58 6.98
CA GLU A 29 16.74 44.13 6.44
C GLU A 29 16.58 42.86 5.58
N GLU A 30 15.80 41.89 6.05
CA GLU A 30 15.53 40.67 5.28
C GLU A 30 14.72 40.95 4.01
N GLU A 31 13.78 41.91 4.05
CA GLU A 31 13.05 42.36 2.86
C GLU A 31 13.99 42.98 1.81
N ARG A 32 14.97 43.79 2.24
CA ARG A 32 15.98 44.35 1.33
C ARG A 32 16.87 43.27 0.70
N LYS A 33 17.31 42.28 1.49
CA LYS A 33 18.10 41.15 0.98
C LYS A 33 17.30 40.35 -0.05
N MET A 34 16.03 40.10 0.23
CA MET A 34 15.13 39.42 -0.68
C MET A 34 14.96 40.21 -1.99
N GLU A 35 14.73 41.52 -1.92
CA GLU A 35 14.61 42.37 -3.10
C GLU A 35 15.89 42.35 -3.96
N GLN A 36 17.07 42.43 -3.34
CA GLN A 36 18.35 42.32 -4.03
C GLN A 36 18.52 40.96 -4.73
N LEU A 37 18.12 39.88 -4.06
CA LEU A 37 18.16 38.54 -4.64
C LEU A 37 17.21 38.42 -5.83
N LEU A 38 15.97 38.88 -5.69
CA LEU A 38 14.97 38.88 -6.75
C LEU A 38 15.45 39.68 -7.98
N GLN A 39 16.11 40.81 -7.75
CA GLN A 39 16.73 41.59 -8.83
C GLN A 39 17.88 40.84 -9.49
N LYS A 40 18.75 40.20 -8.70
CA LYS A 40 19.89 39.42 -9.21
C LYS A 40 19.46 38.22 -10.07
N VAL A 41 18.37 37.56 -9.71
CA VAL A 41 17.82 36.42 -10.49
C VAL A 41 16.91 36.86 -11.64
N GLY A 42 16.73 38.17 -11.84
CA GLY A 42 15.89 38.72 -12.91
C GLY A 42 14.40 38.44 -12.73
N TYR A 43 13.93 38.26 -11.49
CA TYR A 43 12.52 38.01 -11.21
C TYR A 43 11.66 39.25 -11.49
N VAL A 44 10.66 39.07 -12.34
CA VAL A 44 9.66 40.11 -12.65
C VAL A 44 8.33 39.72 -12.01
N LYS A 45 7.88 40.52 -11.03
CA LYS A 45 6.57 40.36 -10.39
C LYS A 45 5.47 40.51 -11.44
N ASN A 46 4.47 39.63 -11.42
CA ASN A 46 3.34 39.60 -12.36
C ASN A 46 3.77 39.38 -13.83
N SER A 47 4.85 38.64 -14.08
CA SER A 47 5.19 38.25 -15.45
C SER A 47 4.18 37.25 -16.01
N ASN A 48 3.73 37.48 -17.24
CA ASN A 48 2.92 36.54 -18.01
C ASN A 48 3.78 35.48 -18.73
N HIS A 49 5.08 35.43 -18.44
CA HIS A 49 6.02 34.55 -19.11
C HIS A 49 5.77 33.09 -18.69
N ARG A 50 5.58 32.23 -19.69
CA ARG A 50 5.45 30.78 -19.49
C ARG A 50 6.55 30.10 -20.29
N TYR A 51 7.37 29.30 -19.62
CA TYR A 51 8.36 28.48 -20.31
C TYR A 51 7.64 27.50 -21.24
N LYS A 52 8.25 27.24 -22.41
CA LYS A 52 7.75 26.21 -23.32
C LYS A 52 7.86 24.86 -22.63
N MET A 53 6.76 24.14 -22.52
CA MET A 53 6.77 22.78 -21.98
C MET A 53 7.71 21.91 -22.83
N PRO A 54 8.66 21.18 -22.22
CA PRO A 54 9.46 20.21 -22.95
C PRO A 54 8.55 19.14 -23.56
N ASP A 55 8.86 18.75 -24.78
CA ASP A 55 8.16 17.65 -25.42
C ASP A 55 8.73 16.34 -24.86
N TYR A 56 7.90 15.59 -24.13
CA TYR A 56 8.24 14.28 -23.58
C TYR A 56 7.70 13.13 -24.43
N THR A 57 7.19 13.43 -25.63
CA THR A 57 6.80 12.38 -26.56
C THR A 57 8.03 11.57 -26.95
N VAL A 58 7.99 10.27 -26.67
CA VAL A 58 9.05 9.36 -27.10
C VAL A 58 8.72 9.00 -28.55
N SER A 59 9.50 9.54 -29.50
CA SER A 59 9.29 9.34 -30.93
C SER A 59 9.66 7.93 -31.41
N GLU A 60 10.42 7.19 -30.61
CA GLU A 60 10.86 5.84 -30.91
C GLU A 60 10.38 4.87 -29.83
N PRO A 61 10.04 3.62 -30.17
CA PRO A 61 9.76 2.61 -29.17
C PRO A 61 11.03 2.43 -28.31
N LEU A 62 10.98 2.88 -27.05
CA LEU A 62 11.96 2.51 -26.04
C LEU A 62 12.15 0.99 -26.10
N ALA A 63 13.40 0.54 -26.04
CA ALA A 63 13.71 -0.89 -25.98
C ALA A 63 12.76 -1.55 -24.96
N PRO A 64 12.10 -2.66 -25.33
CA PRO A 64 11.08 -3.25 -24.48
C PRO A 64 11.68 -3.55 -23.11
N THR A 65 11.19 -2.87 -22.07
CA THR A 65 11.59 -3.15 -20.70
C THR A 65 11.19 -4.59 -20.35
N SER A 66 11.99 -5.25 -19.54
CA SER A 66 11.76 -6.63 -19.08
C SER A 66 10.59 -6.77 -18.10
N ASP A 67 9.55 -5.94 -18.26
CA ASP A 67 8.36 -5.87 -17.39
C ASP A 67 7.52 -7.16 -17.46
N TYR A 68 7.93 -8.10 -18.30
CA TYR A 68 7.40 -9.45 -18.36
C TYR A 68 8.38 -10.45 -17.75
N VAL A 69 8.37 -10.57 -16.42
CA VAL A 69 8.94 -11.74 -15.75
C VAL A 69 7.92 -12.86 -15.90
N GLY A 70 8.12 -13.75 -16.88
CA GLY A 70 7.21 -14.87 -17.11
C GLY A 70 6.98 -15.69 -15.84
N ASN A 71 5.73 -16.00 -15.53
CA ASN A 71 5.42 -16.99 -14.50
C ASN A 71 5.93 -18.34 -15.00
N GLY A 72 7.00 -18.86 -14.41
CA GLY A 72 7.68 -20.09 -14.86
C GLY A 72 6.75 -21.29 -15.08
N PHE A 73 7.28 -22.35 -15.67
CA PHE A 73 6.50 -23.53 -16.04
C PHE A 73 5.64 -24.09 -14.88
N LYS A 74 4.40 -24.48 -15.19
CA LYS A 74 3.49 -25.13 -14.24
C LYS A 74 4.16 -26.39 -13.67
N ARG A 75 4.15 -26.55 -12.35
CA ARG A 75 4.65 -27.76 -11.68
C ARG A 75 3.93 -29.00 -12.21
N ALA A 76 4.68 -30.07 -12.46
CA ALA A 76 4.12 -31.36 -12.85
C ALA A 76 3.20 -31.90 -11.74
N THR A 77 1.99 -32.34 -12.11
CA THR A 77 1.02 -32.93 -11.18
C THR A 77 1.44 -34.35 -10.83
N LYS A 78 1.54 -34.66 -9.54
CA LYS A 78 1.81 -36.03 -9.08
C LYS A 78 0.55 -36.88 -9.27
N GLN A 79 0.64 -37.91 -10.12
CA GLN A 79 -0.41 -38.91 -10.31
C GLN A 79 -0.05 -40.17 -9.52
N TYR A 80 -1.04 -40.78 -8.87
CA TYR A 80 -0.85 -42.05 -8.17
C TYR A 80 -0.50 -43.17 -9.17
N THR A 81 0.54 -43.96 -8.87
CA THR A 81 1.11 -44.96 -9.80
C THR A 81 0.38 -46.30 -9.81
N GLY A 82 -0.51 -46.57 -8.84
CA GLY A 82 -1.24 -47.84 -8.73
C GLY A 82 -0.63 -48.83 -7.74
N ASP A 83 0.67 -48.74 -7.46
CA ASP A 83 1.42 -49.81 -6.78
C ASP A 83 1.56 -49.69 -5.25
N GLU A 84 1.21 -48.55 -4.64
CA GLU A 84 1.44 -48.35 -3.20
C GLU A 84 0.35 -48.97 -2.33
N LEU A 85 -0.87 -49.12 -2.85
CA LEU A 85 -2.00 -49.71 -2.15
C LEU A 85 -2.03 -51.22 -2.39
N ALA A 86 -1.93 -51.98 -1.31
CA ALA A 86 -2.13 -53.43 -1.35
C ALA A 86 -3.62 -53.82 -1.35
N GLY A 87 -4.50 -52.93 -0.88
CA GLY A 87 -5.94 -53.16 -0.91
C GLY A 87 -6.72 -52.20 -0.03
N ILE A 88 -7.99 -52.55 0.20
CA ILE A 88 -8.91 -51.81 1.06
C ILE A 88 -9.33 -52.71 2.21
N GLY A 89 -9.08 -52.25 3.44
CA GLY A 89 -9.57 -52.88 4.65
C GLY A 89 -10.92 -52.30 5.07
N THR A 90 -11.74 -53.11 5.72
CA THR A 90 -12.98 -52.64 6.34
C THR A 90 -12.82 -52.62 7.86
N LEU A 91 -13.01 -51.46 8.49
CA LEU A 91 -12.98 -51.31 9.95
C LEU A 91 -14.31 -51.72 10.60
N HIS A 92 -14.41 -51.57 11.93
CA HIS A 92 -15.69 -51.69 12.64
C HIS A 92 -16.68 -50.62 12.12
N LYS A 93 -17.97 -50.98 12.04
CA LYS A 93 -19.04 -50.14 11.44
C LYS A 93 -18.83 -49.79 9.96
N SER A 94 -18.24 -50.70 9.19
CA SER A 94 -18.20 -50.68 7.71
C SER A 94 -17.37 -49.57 7.04
N ASN A 95 -16.52 -48.84 7.77
CA ASN A 95 -15.63 -47.84 7.16
C ASN A 95 -14.55 -48.51 6.29
N MET A 96 -14.37 -48.04 5.05
CA MET A 96 -13.35 -48.52 4.12
C MET A 96 -12.07 -47.70 4.26
N VAL A 97 -10.93 -48.35 4.45
CA VAL A 97 -9.63 -47.72 4.70
C VAL A 97 -8.56 -48.31 3.78
N PRO A 98 -7.76 -47.47 3.08
CA PRO A 98 -6.69 -47.96 2.22
C PRO A 98 -5.54 -48.58 3.03
N ILE A 99 -5.04 -49.73 2.58
CA ILE A 99 -3.89 -50.43 3.16
C ILE A 99 -2.72 -50.31 2.20
N ARG A 100 -1.58 -49.81 2.69
CA ARG A 100 -0.33 -49.72 1.92
C ARG A 100 0.41 -51.06 1.88
N LYS A 101 1.16 -51.31 0.81
CA LYS A 101 1.95 -52.55 0.62
C LYS A 101 2.97 -52.84 1.72
N ASP A 102 3.60 -51.80 2.25
CA ASP A 102 4.69 -51.94 3.23
C ASP A 102 4.19 -51.91 4.68
N SER A 103 2.86 -51.90 4.90
CA SER A 103 2.25 -51.77 6.21
C SER A 103 1.71 -53.10 6.75
N ASN A 104 1.90 -53.35 8.04
CA ASN A 104 1.26 -54.46 8.76
C ASN A 104 -0.24 -54.22 9.07
N ALA A 105 -0.81 -53.07 8.66
CA ALA A 105 -2.18 -52.68 8.94
C ALA A 105 -3.23 -53.73 8.53
N ALA A 106 -2.97 -54.52 7.47
CA ALA A 106 -3.86 -55.61 7.08
C ALA A 106 -4.05 -56.65 8.21
N LYS A 107 -2.97 -57.02 8.89
CA LYS A 107 -2.99 -58.02 9.96
C LYS A 107 -3.69 -57.47 11.20
N GLU A 108 -3.38 -56.23 11.57
CA GLU A 108 -3.97 -55.56 12.73
C GLU A 108 -5.48 -55.37 12.58
N ILE A 109 -5.95 -54.93 11.41
CA ILE A 109 -7.38 -54.76 11.11
C ILE A 109 -8.11 -56.11 11.11
N ALA A 110 -7.48 -57.16 10.58
CA ALA A 110 -8.05 -58.50 10.59
C ALA A 110 -8.12 -59.10 12.01
N GLN A 111 -7.11 -58.86 12.85
CA GLN A 111 -7.05 -59.34 14.23
C GLN A 111 -8.09 -58.65 15.12
N MET A 112 -8.29 -57.34 14.97
CA MET A 112 -9.37 -56.60 15.67
C MET A 112 -10.78 -57.14 15.37
N ARG A 113 -10.96 -57.89 14.28
CA ARG A 113 -12.25 -58.50 13.91
C ARG A 113 -12.42 -59.94 14.40
N ARG A 114 -11.34 -60.59 14.86
CA ARG A 114 -11.34 -62.01 15.23
C ARG A 114 -11.21 -62.26 16.73
N ASN A 115 -10.96 -61.21 17.52
CA ASN A 115 -10.86 -61.25 18.98
C ASN A 115 -12.15 -60.77 19.63
#